data_AF-A0A257NSW0-F1
#
_entry.id   AF-A0A257NSW0-F1
#
_cell.length_a   1.000
_cell.length_b   1.000
_cell.length_c   1.000
_cell.angle_alpha   90.00
_cell.angle_beta   90.00
_cell.angle_gamma   90.00
#
_symmetry.space_group_name_H-M   'P 1'
#
loop_
_entity.id
_entity.type
_entity.pdbx_description
1 polymer ?
#
loop_
_entity_poly.entity_id
_entity_poly.type
_entity_poly.pdbx_seq_one_letter_code
_entity_poly.pdbx_strand_id
1 'polypeptide(L)'
;MQRALIIAAAALVLLGLGVGAYFFFFTGSASVTVAPAGSATLPSAGQTSTPSAGSPSAPSLALPSSSSSSASPVAVSARLVKISAGPVVPGEAVVDQSAATASSTPGVAVNYIERQSGNVYAYLTGTKTITRVSNKTLPGIESASWLPDGSLAFVRYLSGADFSTVNTYALFATSSDGFFLPQDLADLAVAPSGILALASGVNGSVASLEHTDGSHATTVFTTPLSAVRASFAGKNQYLVFTKPAATVPGDAFLVDGAGHFSRIAGPLPGLVALASEVDHGSGVPA
;
A
#
# COMPACT_ATOMS: atom_id res chain seq x y z
N MET A 1 12.07 2.03 -69.58
CA MET A 1 13.05 2.69 -68.69
C MET A 1 12.44 3.78 -67.80
N GLN A 2 11.51 4.61 -68.29
CA GLN A 2 10.88 5.69 -67.48
C GLN A 2 10.18 5.21 -66.19
N ARG A 3 9.48 4.06 -66.20
CA ARG A 3 8.78 3.54 -65.01
C ARG A 3 9.73 3.10 -63.89
N ALA A 4 10.90 2.56 -64.24
CA ALA A 4 11.91 2.15 -63.26
C ALA A 4 12.56 3.37 -62.58
N LEU A 5 12.77 4.46 -63.32
CA LEU A 5 13.30 5.71 -62.77
C LEU A 5 12.33 6.38 -61.80
N ILE A 6 11.02 6.35 -62.07
CA ILE A 6 10.00 6.91 -61.19
C ILE A 6 9.92 6.12 -59.86
N ILE A 7 9.98 4.79 -59.92
CA ILE A 7 9.96 3.95 -58.73
C ILE A 7 11.21 4.17 -57.87
N ALA A 8 12.39 4.25 -58.50
CA ALA A 8 13.64 4.53 -57.79
C ALA A 8 13.63 5.92 -57.11
N ALA A 9 13.08 6.94 -57.78
CA ALA A 9 12.94 8.27 -57.21
C ALA A 9 11.97 8.29 -56.01
N ALA A 10 10.83 7.59 -56.09
CA ALA A 10 9.87 7.52 -54.99
C ALA A 10 10.44 6.79 -53.76
N ALA A 11 11.21 5.72 -53.96
CA ALA A 11 11.87 4.99 -52.87
C ALA A 11 12.90 5.87 -52.13
N LEU A 12 13.67 6.67 -52.86
CA LEU A 12 14.64 7.60 -52.27
C LEU A 12 13.97 8.70 -51.43
N VAL A 13 12.83 9.23 -51.88
CA VAL A 13 12.07 10.23 -51.13
C VAL A 13 11.52 9.65 -49.83
N LEU A 14 10.97 8.43 -49.87
CA LEU A 14 10.47 7.74 -48.68
C LEU A 14 11.59 7.44 -47.68
N LEU A 15 12.76 7.03 -48.16
CA LEU A 15 13.93 6.81 -47.30
C LEU A 15 14.39 8.11 -46.64
N GLY A 16 14.45 9.21 -47.41
CA GLY A 16 14.83 10.52 -46.90
C GLY A 16 13.88 11.05 -45.82
N LEU A 17 12.57 10.87 -46.00
CA LEU A 17 11.56 11.24 -45.00
C LEU A 17 11.70 10.40 -43.72
N GLY A 18 11.97 9.10 -43.84
CA GLY A 18 12.21 8.22 -42.70
C GLY A 18 13.43 8.64 -41.87
N VAL A 19 14.55 8.96 -42.55
CA VAL A 19 15.77 9.45 -41.88
C VAL A 19 15.52 10.82 -41.23
N GLY A 20 14.83 11.74 -41.91
CA GLY A 20 14.49 13.05 -41.36
C GLY A 20 13.64 12.96 -40.09
N ALA A 21 12.61 12.10 -40.10
CA ALA A 21 11.77 11.86 -38.92
C ALA A 21 12.57 11.26 -37.76
N TYR A 22 13.45 10.29 -38.03
CA TYR A 22 14.30 9.69 -37.00
C TYR A 22 15.19 10.73 -36.31
N PHE A 23 15.88 11.59 -37.07
CA PHE A 23 16.72 12.62 -36.45
C PHE A 23 15.91 13.65 -35.68
N PHE A 24 14.75 14.08 -36.20
CA PHE A 24 13.91 15.07 -35.53
C PHE A 24 13.40 14.59 -34.15
N PHE A 25 13.02 13.31 -34.02
CA PHE A 25 12.49 12.78 -32.77
C PHE A 25 13.57 12.31 -31.78
N PHE A 26 14.77 11.94 -32.25
CA PHE A 26 15.75 11.25 -31.40
C PHE A 26 17.03 12.04 -31.09
N THR A 27 17.26 13.24 -31.61
CA THR A 27 18.46 14.05 -31.26
C THR A 27 18.26 15.11 -30.18
N GLY A 28 17.07 15.23 -29.58
CA GLY A 28 16.84 16.16 -28.47
C GLY A 28 17.38 15.61 -27.14
N SER A 29 18.61 15.94 -26.78
CA SER A 29 19.12 15.71 -25.41
C SER A 29 18.93 16.96 -24.56
N ALA A 30 18.10 16.88 -23.52
CA ALA A 30 17.93 17.95 -22.54
C ALA A 30 19.18 18.04 -21.63
N SER A 31 19.79 19.21 -21.50
CA SER A 31 20.85 19.47 -20.52
C SER A 31 20.26 20.03 -19.23
N VAL A 32 20.59 19.43 -18.09
CA VAL A 32 20.16 19.90 -16.76
C VAL A 32 21.31 20.61 -16.07
N THR A 33 21.13 21.88 -15.75
CA THR A 33 21.99 22.63 -14.81
C THR A 33 21.68 22.17 -13.39
N VAL A 34 22.67 21.64 -12.69
CA VAL A 34 22.54 21.14 -11.31
C VAL A 34 22.88 22.25 -10.31
N ALA A 35 22.00 22.49 -9.34
CA ALA A 35 22.28 23.35 -8.18
C ALA A 35 23.17 22.61 -7.15
N PRO A 36 24.00 23.31 -6.35
CA PRO A 36 24.97 22.65 -5.46
C PRO A 36 24.33 21.74 -4.41
N ALA A 37 24.93 20.56 -4.21
CA ALA A 37 24.51 19.57 -3.23
C ALA A 37 24.73 20.06 -1.80
N GLY A 38 23.64 20.29 -1.07
CA GLY A 38 23.66 20.32 0.39
C GLY A 38 23.65 18.89 0.93
N SER A 39 24.69 18.52 1.68
CA SER A 39 24.82 17.21 2.32
C SER A 39 23.80 17.06 3.46
N ALA A 40 22.67 16.41 3.18
CA ALA A 40 21.74 15.96 4.21
C ALA A 40 22.22 14.61 4.76
N THR A 41 22.92 14.63 5.90
CA THR A 41 23.24 13.43 6.68
C THR A 41 22.01 13.05 7.52
N LEU A 42 21.43 11.88 7.24
CA LEU A 42 20.36 11.30 8.06
C LEU A 42 20.95 10.67 9.35
N PRO A 43 20.27 10.73 10.50
CA PRO A 43 20.77 10.15 11.74
C PRO A 43 20.63 8.62 11.76
N SER A 44 21.69 7.91 12.17
CA SER A 44 21.66 6.48 12.46
C SER A 44 21.19 6.21 13.89
N ALA A 45 20.14 5.42 14.07
CA ALA A 45 19.69 4.96 15.38
C ALA A 45 20.63 3.86 15.92
N GLY A 46 21.14 4.00 17.15
CA GLY A 46 21.82 2.90 17.85
C GLY A 46 23.08 3.21 18.67
N GLN A 47 23.24 4.39 19.29
CA GLN A 47 24.24 4.56 20.36
C GLN A 47 23.58 5.08 21.63
N THR A 48 23.18 4.16 22.50
CA THR A 48 22.97 4.44 23.92
C THR A 48 24.23 4.02 24.66
N SER A 49 24.98 5.00 25.15
CA SER A 49 26.06 4.78 26.11
C SER A 49 25.44 4.31 27.43
N THR A 50 25.77 3.10 27.87
CA THR A 50 25.39 2.56 29.17
C THR A 50 26.26 3.16 30.28
N PRO A 51 25.70 3.69 31.39
CA PRO A 51 26.49 4.01 32.57
C PRO A 51 26.75 2.75 33.41
N SER A 52 27.98 2.65 33.90
CA SER A 52 28.55 1.58 34.73
C SER A 52 27.80 1.37 36.05
N ALA A 53 27.65 0.09 36.44
CA ALA A 53 27.18 -0.33 37.75
C ALA A 53 28.24 -0.10 38.84
N GLY A 54 27.84 0.48 39.97
CA GLY A 54 28.61 0.56 41.20
C GLY A 54 27.69 0.51 42.42
N SER A 55 27.99 -0.39 43.35
CA SER A 55 27.37 -0.51 44.67
C SER A 55 28.40 -1.14 45.62
N PRO A 56 28.34 -0.99 46.97
CA PRO A 56 27.50 -0.12 47.81
C PRO A 56 28.34 0.71 48.82
N SER A 57 27.72 1.70 49.48
CA SER A 57 28.17 2.21 50.79
C SER A 57 26.97 2.76 51.55
N ALA A 58 26.63 2.11 52.66
CA ALA A 58 25.64 2.61 53.61
C ALA A 58 26.26 3.70 54.49
N PRO A 59 25.47 4.72 54.86
CA PRO A 59 25.34 5.01 56.28
C PRO A 59 23.89 5.18 56.74
N SER A 60 23.75 5.02 58.05
CA SER A 60 22.54 4.91 58.86
C SER A 60 22.06 6.26 59.43
N LEU A 61 20.85 6.25 60.03
CA LEU A 61 20.13 7.30 60.80
C LEU A 61 19.44 8.40 59.95
N ALA A 62 18.18 8.81 60.17
CA ALA A 62 17.17 8.54 61.20
C ALA A 62 15.77 8.94 60.67
N LEU A 63 14.71 8.44 61.30
CA LEU A 63 13.30 8.79 61.05
C LEU A 63 12.99 10.24 61.51
N PRO A 64 12.12 10.95 60.78
CA PRO A 64 11.03 11.62 61.46
C PRO A 64 9.68 11.29 60.83
N SER A 65 8.73 11.00 61.71
CA SER A 65 7.31 10.77 61.43
C SER A 65 6.60 12.09 61.10
N SER A 66 5.95 12.21 59.94
CA SER A 66 4.75 13.04 59.78
C SER A 66 4.10 12.92 58.39
N SER A 67 2.79 12.69 58.43
CA SER A 67 1.75 12.80 57.38
C SER A 67 1.87 11.88 56.16
N SER A 68 1.17 10.75 56.23
CA SER A 68 0.68 9.99 55.08
C SER A 68 -0.32 10.82 54.27
N SER A 69 0.16 11.52 53.23
CA SER A 69 -0.71 11.84 52.09
C SER A 69 -0.82 10.58 51.25
N SER A 70 -1.95 9.88 51.37
CA SER A 70 -2.32 8.80 50.46
C SER A 70 -2.62 9.40 49.09
N ALA A 71 -1.57 9.71 48.32
CA ALA A 71 -1.69 9.91 46.90
C ALA A 71 -2.01 8.54 46.29
N SER A 72 -3.30 8.23 46.14
CA SER A 72 -3.74 7.08 45.37
C SER A 72 -3.07 7.17 44.00
N PRO A 73 -2.33 6.14 43.56
CA PRO A 73 -1.69 6.17 42.26
C PRO A 73 -2.77 6.38 41.19
N VAL A 74 -2.63 7.46 40.41
CA VAL A 74 -3.51 7.70 39.26
C VAL A 74 -3.17 6.62 38.24
N ALA A 75 -4.11 5.69 38.03
CA ALA A 75 -3.97 4.65 37.03
C ALA A 75 -3.99 5.29 35.64
N VAL A 76 -2.81 5.44 35.04
CA VAL A 76 -2.69 5.88 33.65
C VAL A 76 -2.99 4.66 32.77
N SER A 77 -4.11 4.69 32.05
CA SER A 77 -4.43 3.66 31.06
C SER A 77 -3.31 3.60 30.01
N ALA A 78 -2.84 2.38 29.72
CA ALA A 78 -1.83 2.16 28.69
C ALA A 78 -2.31 2.72 27.34
N ARG A 79 -1.51 3.60 26.73
CA ARG A 79 -1.81 4.18 25.41
C ARG A 79 -1.67 3.18 24.27
N LEU A 80 -0.86 2.14 24.47
CA LEU A 80 -0.62 1.08 23.51
C LEU A 80 -1.18 -0.23 24.07
N VAL A 81 -1.92 -0.96 23.24
CA VAL A 81 -2.50 -2.26 23.59
C VAL A 81 -1.99 -3.30 22.61
N LYS A 82 -1.48 -4.41 23.15
CA LYS A 82 -1.12 -5.58 22.36
C LYS A 82 -2.37 -6.41 22.09
N ILE A 83 -2.79 -6.50 20.84
CA ILE A 83 -4.00 -7.23 20.43
C ILE A 83 -3.72 -8.65 19.92
N SER A 84 -2.46 -8.98 19.62
CA SER A 84 -2.05 -10.34 19.23
C SER A 84 -0.68 -10.68 19.80
N ALA A 85 -0.49 -11.93 20.23
CA ALA A 85 0.81 -12.48 20.61
C ALA A 85 1.54 -13.19 19.47
N GLY A 86 0.81 -13.60 18.43
CA GLY A 86 1.33 -14.29 17.26
C GLY A 86 1.54 -13.35 16.06
N PRO A 87 2.11 -13.88 14.95
CA PRO A 87 2.30 -13.11 13.74
C PRO A 87 0.96 -12.72 13.11
N VAL A 88 0.85 -11.44 12.73
CA VAL A 88 -0.33 -10.86 12.08
C VAL A 88 0.04 -10.52 10.63
N VAL A 89 -0.91 -10.73 9.72
CA VAL A 89 -0.77 -10.32 8.31
C VAL A 89 -0.76 -8.79 8.24
N PRO A 90 0.18 -8.16 7.50
CA PRO A 90 0.14 -6.73 7.22
C PRO A 90 -1.16 -6.33 6.50
N GLY A 91 -1.83 -5.28 7.00
CA GLY A 91 -3.09 -4.78 6.47
C GLY A 91 -4.26 -5.10 7.38
N GLU A 92 -4.38 -4.38 8.49
CA GLU A 92 -5.54 -4.35 9.37
C GLU A 92 -6.64 -3.41 8.85
N ALA A 93 -7.88 -3.61 9.31
CA ALA A 93 -8.98 -2.67 9.08
C ALA A 93 -9.51 -2.14 10.41
N VAL A 94 -9.74 -0.83 10.47
CA VAL A 94 -10.41 -0.17 11.59
C VAL A 94 -11.84 0.10 11.17
N VAL A 95 -12.80 -0.47 11.88
CA VAL A 95 -14.22 -0.44 11.51
C VAL A 95 -15.05 0.11 12.65
N ASP A 96 -15.94 1.03 12.31
CA ASP A 96 -16.97 1.50 13.23
C ASP A 96 -18.06 0.43 13.37
N GLN A 97 -18.32 0.00 14.60
CA GLN A 97 -19.45 -0.86 14.91
C GLN A 97 -20.67 -0.04 15.28
N SER A 98 -21.72 -0.20 14.49
CA SER A 98 -23.04 0.29 14.82
C SER A 98 -23.55 -0.31 16.13
N ALA A 99 -24.27 0.51 16.90
CA ALA A 99 -24.98 0.08 18.09
C ALA A 99 -25.93 -1.08 17.75
N ALA A 100 -25.77 -2.23 18.42
CA ALA A 100 -26.62 -3.41 18.23
C ALA A 100 -28.08 -3.18 18.68
N THR A 101 -28.31 -2.20 19.55
CA THR A 101 -29.63 -1.80 20.04
C THR A 101 -29.62 -0.31 20.40
N ALA A 102 -30.78 0.33 20.45
CA ALA A 102 -30.93 1.75 20.83
C ALA A 102 -30.28 2.10 22.19
N SER A 103 -30.07 1.13 23.07
CA SER A 103 -29.43 1.30 24.38
C SER A 103 -27.92 1.02 24.39
N SER A 104 -27.33 0.60 23.27
CA SER A 104 -25.89 0.32 23.15
C SER A 104 -25.14 1.49 22.51
N THR A 105 -23.89 1.68 22.88
CA THR A 105 -23.02 2.71 22.28
C THR A 105 -22.31 2.13 21.06
N PRO A 106 -22.17 2.89 19.96
CA PRO A 106 -21.28 2.52 18.86
C PRO A 106 -19.86 2.24 19.36
N GLY A 107 -19.20 1.26 18.76
CA GLY A 107 -17.84 0.84 19.12
C GLY A 107 -16.88 0.97 17.96
N VAL A 108 -15.59 0.75 18.22
CA VAL A 108 -14.57 0.61 17.17
C VAL A 108 -13.94 -0.77 17.31
N ALA A 109 -13.87 -1.49 16.19
CA ALA A 109 -13.22 -2.78 16.06
C ALA A 109 -11.96 -2.66 15.20
N VAL A 110 -10.92 -3.40 15.56
CA VAL A 110 -9.75 -3.62 14.70
C VAL A 110 -9.82 -5.05 14.19
N ASN A 111 -10.09 -5.20 12.89
CA ASN A 111 -10.08 -6.48 12.21
C ASN A 111 -8.64 -6.78 11.74
N TYR A 112 -8.14 -7.97 12.09
CA TYR A 112 -6.81 -8.42 11.70
C TYR A 112 -6.83 -9.91 11.37
N ILE A 113 -5.83 -10.35 10.60
CA ILE A 113 -5.70 -11.75 10.17
C ILE A 113 -4.49 -12.37 10.85
N GLU A 114 -4.69 -13.50 11.54
CA GLU A 114 -3.57 -14.27 12.08
C GLU A 114 -2.84 -14.99 10.93
N ARG A 115 -1.53 -14.77 10.79
CA ARG A 115 -0.76 -15.29 9.65
C ARG A 115 -0.67 -16.82 9.60
N GLN A 116 -0.63 -17.46 10.77
CA GLN A 116 -0.49 -18.92 10.88
C GLN A 116 -1.74 -19.66 10.41
N SER A 117 -2.93 -19.19 10.81
CA SER A 117 -4.19 -19.85 10.50
C SER A 117 -4.96 -19.22 9.34
N GLY A 118 -4.71 -17.94 9.04
CA GLY A 118 -5.52 -17.16 8.12
C GLY A 118 -6.91 -16.80 8.67
N ASN A 119 -7.16 -17.03 9.97
CA ASN A 119 -8.41 -16.66 10.59
C ASN A 119 -8.46 -15.15 10.84
N VAL A 120 -9.64 -14.57 10.66
CA VAL A 120 -9.93 -13.17 10.95
C VAL A 120 -10.37 -13.05 12.41
N TYR A 121 -9.80 -12.08 13.09
CA TYR A 121 -10.13 -11.70 14.45
C TYR A 121 -10.56 -10.23 14.49
N ALA A 122 -11.50 -9.92 15.36
CA ALA A 122 -11.90 -8.56 15.70
C ALA A 122 -11.48 -8.26 17.13
N TYR A 123 -10.75 -7.16 17.32
CA TYR A 123 -10.47 -6.60 18.64
C TYR A 123 -11.38 -5.41 18.90
N LEU A 124 -12.29 -5.54 19.87
CA LEU A 124 -13.18 -4.47 20.30
C LEU A 124 -12.45 -3.54 21.26
N THR A 125 -12.25 -2.29 20.86
CA THR A 125 -11.46 -1.31 21.63
C THR A 125 -12.10 -0.92 22.96
N GLY A 126 -13.43 -0.82 23.00
CA GLY A 126 -14.18 -0.43 24.20
C GLY A 126 -14.18 -1.48 25.30
N THR A 127 -14.43 -2.75 24.95
CA THR A 127 -14.47 -3.88 25.89
C THR A 127 -13.11 -4.57 26.05
N LYS A 128 -12.15 -4.27 25.17
CA LYS A 128 -10.82 -4.90 25.08
C LYS A 128 -10.90 -6.42 24.87
N THR A 129 -11.93 -6.87 24.13
CA THR A 129 -12.17 -8.28 23.86
C THR A 129 -11.74 -8.64 22.44
N ILE A 130 -11.07 -9.78 22.30
CA ILE A 130 -10.72 -10.37 21.00
C ILE A 130 -11.73 -11.48 20.70
N THR A 131 -12.31 -11.46 19.51
CA THR A 131 -13.19 -12.51 19.02
C THR A 131 -12.71 -12.99 17.66
N ARG A 132 -12.76 -14.30 17.42
CA ARG A 132 -12.62 -14.83 16.07
C ARG A 132 -13.92 -14.58 15.33
N VAL A 133 -13.84 -13.99 14.14
CA VAL A 133 -15.01 -13.65 13.32
C VAL A 133 -15.12 -14.48 12.05
N SER A 134 -14.02 -15.05 11.54
CA SER A 134 -14.08 -15.96 10.40
C SER A 134 -14.14 -17.44 10.79
N ASN A 135 -14.70 -18.24 9.91
CA ASN A 135 -14.72 -19.70 9.95
C ASN A 135 -13.85 -20.35 8.84
N LYS A 136 -13.27 -19.55 7.93
CA LYS A 136 -12.33 -20.01 6.90
C LYS A 136 -10.88 -19.96 7.38
N THR A 137 -10.12 -21.03 7.10
CA THR A 137 -8.68 -21.15 7.36
C THR A 137 -7.93 -21.01 6.03
N LEU A 138 -6.99 -20.06 5.96
CA LEU A 138 -6.15 -19.81 4.79
C LEU A 138 -4.72 -19.46 5.26
N PRO A 139 -3.90 -20.47 5.59
CA PRO A 139 -2.59 -20.23 6.19
C PRO A 139 -1.60 -19.62 5.18
N GLY A 140 -0.60 -18.90 5.69
CA GLY A 140 0.51 -18.40 4.85
C GLY A 140 0.19 -17.14 4.06
N ILE A 141 -0.80 -16.35 4.48
CA ILE A 141 -1.08 -15.03 3.89
C ILE A 141 0.11 -14.09 4.13
N GLU A 142 0.54 -13.41 3.07
CA GLU A 142 1.65 -12.46 3.09
C GLU A 142 1.19 -11.01 3.30
N SER A 143 0.04 -10.64 2.74
CA SER A 143 -0.53 -9.30 2.86
C SER A 143 -2.05 -9.32 2.69
N ALA A 144 -2.74 -8.34 3.26
CA ALA A 144 -4.16 -8.12 3.08
C ALA A 144 -4.45 -6.66 2.72
N SER A 145 -5.41 -6.44 1.84
CA SER A 145 -5.99 -5.13 1.55
C SER A 145 -7.49 -5.19 1.81
N TRP A 146 -8.01 -4.39 2.74
CA TRP A 146 -9.41 -4.43 3.13
C TRP A 146 -10.25 -3.41 2.38
N LEU A 147 -11.53 -3.71 2.22
CA LEU A 147 -12.53 -2.65 2.03
C LEU A 147 -12.58 -1.77 3.29
N PRO A 148 -12.86 -0.46 3.17
CA PRO A 148 -12.90 0.44 4.33
C PRO A 148 -13.94 0.05 5.40
N ASP A 149 -14.99 -0.67 5.02
CA ASP A 149 -15.99 -1.19 5.96
C ASP A 149 -15.54 -2.48 6.68
N GLY A 150 -14.36 -3.01 6.33
CA GLY A 150 -13.77 -4.23 6.86
C GLY A 150 -14.59 -5.51 6.62
N SER A 151 -15.53 -5.50 5.66
CA SER A 151 -16.38 -6.65 5.33
C SER A 151 -15.65 -7.72 4.52
N LEU A 152 -14.69 -7.29 3.69
CA LEU A 152 -13.96 -8.13 2.75
C LEU A 152 -12.47 -7.76 2.74
N ALA A 153 -11.61 -8.77 2.80
CA ALA A 153 -10.16 -8.65 2.68
C ALA A 153 -9.68 -9.31 1.39
N PHE A 154 -8.90 -8.61 0.58
CA PHE A 154 -8.18 -9.20 -0.54
C PHE A 154 -6.81 -9.63 -0.06
N VAL A 155 -6.66 -10.93 0.17
CA VAL A 155 -5.47 -11.52 0.76
C VAL A 155 -4.58 -12.13 -0.32
N ARG A 156 -3.27 -11.96 -0.17
CA ARG A 156 -2.27 -12.48 -1.11
C ARG A 156 -1.37 -13.50 -0.44
N TYR A 157 -1.12 -14.61 -1.12
CA TYR A 157 -0.25 -15.67 -0.64
C TYR A 157 0.46 -16.37 -1.80
N LEU A 158 1.58 -17.02 -1.50
CA LEU A 158 2.34 -17.77 -2.47
C LEU A 158 1.91 -19.23 -2.51
N SER A 159 1.87 -19.81 -3.70
CA SER A 159 1.61 -21.24 -3.90
C SER A 159 2.48 -21.83 -5.01
N GLY A 160 2.31 -23.14 -5.25
CA GLY A 160 3.14 -23.91 -6.18
C GLY A 160 4.32 -24.56 -5.44
N ALA A 161 5.00 -25.49 -6.11
CA ALA A 161 6.11 -26.24 -5.53
C ALA A 161 7.24 -25.32 -5.03
N ASP A 162 7.47 -24.22 -5.75
CA ASP A 162 8.55 -23.27 -5.48
C ASP A 162 8.04 -21.89 -5.00
N PHE A 163 6.79 -21.81 -4.53
CA PHE A 163 6.15 -20.53 -4.16
C PHE A 163 6.17 -19.49 -5.30
N SER A 164 6.12 -19.96 -6.54
CA SER A 164 6.26 -19.15 -7.75
C SER A 164 5.00 -18.42 -8.17
N THR A 165 3.84 -18.84 -7.67
CA THR A 165 2.54 -18.27 -8.06
C THR A 165 2.00 -17.41 -6.95
N VAL A 166 1.62 -16.18 -7.30
CA VAL A 166 0.92 -15.28 -6.38
C VAL A 166 -0.58 -15.46 -6.56
N ASN A 167 -1.28 -15.91 -5.53
CA ASN A 167 -2.74 -15.92 -5.53
C ASN A 167 -3.28 -14.71 -4.80
N THR A 168 -4.40 -14.19 -5.31
CA THR A 168 -5.21 -13.18 -4.64
C THR A 168 -6.59 -13.78 -4.38
N TYR A 169 -7.01 -13.82 -3.12
CA TYR A 169 -8.29 -14.37 -2.70
C TYR A 169 -9.08 -13.31 -1.93
N ALA A 170 -10.35 -13.16 -2.26
CA ALA A 170 -11.28 -12.31 -1.53
C ALA A 170 -11.87 -13.10 -0.35
N LEU A 171 -11.47 -12.75 0.87
CA LEU A 171 -11.83 -13.37 2.14
C LEU A 171 -12.85 -12.51 2.87
N PHE A 172 -14.09 -12.98 2.96
CA PHE A 172 -15.10 -12.32 3.78
C PHE A 172 -14.73 -12.40 5.27
N ALA A 173 -14.95 -11.31 6.02
CA ALA A 173 -14.58 -11.23 7.43
C ALA A 173 -15.34 -12.25 8.30
N THR A 174 -16.62 -12.48 7.98
CA THR A 174 -17.57 -13.24 8.81
C THR A 174 -18.15 -14.48 8.12
N SER A 175 -17.88 -14.68 6.82
CA SER A 175 -18.37 -15.83 6.05
C SER A 175 -17.24 -16.81 5.69
N SER A 176 -17.62 -18.05 5.37
CA SER A 176 -16.73 -19.08 4.80
C SER A 176 -16.43 -18.84 3.32
N ASP A 177 -17.25 -18.01 2.69
CA ASP A 177 -17.25 -17.79 1.25
C ASP A 177 -16.06 -16.93 0.81
N GLY A 178 -15.96 -16.77 -0.50
CA GLY A 178 -14.97 -15.92 -1.15
C GLY A 178 -14.68 -16.40 -2.56
N PHE A 179 -13.82 -15.67 -3.24
CA PHE A 179 -13.54 -15.91 -4.64
C PHE A 179 -12.09 -15.58 -4.96
N PHE A 180 -11.61 -16.12 -6.07
CA PHE A 180 -10.26 -15.87 -6.56
C PHE A 180 -10.27 -14.74 -7.59
N LEU A 181 -9.30 -13.86 -7.47
CA LEU A 181 -8.91 -12.96 -8.56
C LEU A 181 -7.92 -13.68 -9.50
N PRO A 182 -7.61 -13.11 -10.67
CA PRO A 182 -6.56 -13.63 -11.54
C PRO A 182 -5.25 -13.89 -10.78
N GLN A 183 -4.55 -14.95 -11.16
CA GLN A 183 -3.25 -15.28 -10.60
C GLN A 183 -2.18 -14.30 -11.08
N ASP A 184 -1.10 -14.21 -10.31
CA ASP A 184 0.13 -13.47 -10.64
C ASP A 184 -0.08 -11.96 -10.83
N LEU A 185 -1.07 -11.39 -10.13
CA LEU A 185 -1.20 -9.94 -9.97
C LEU A 185 0.04 -9.38 -9.25
N ALA A 186 0.69 -8.41 -9.90
CA ALA A 186 1.90 -7.76 -9.43
C ALA A 186 1.63 -6.78 -8.28
N ASP A 187 0.43 -6.21 -8.25
CA ASP A 187 -0.04 -5.28 -7.22
C ASP A 187 -1.57 -5.24 -7.18
N LEU A 188 -2.11 -4.79 -6.05
CA LEU A 188 -3.55 -4.65 -5.82
C LEU A 188 -3.82 -3.44 -4.92
N ALA A 189 -4.69 -2.54 -5.34
CA ALA A 189 -5.25 -1.50 -4.48
C ALA A 189 -6.77 -1.65 -4.38
N VAL A 190 -7.31 -1.32 -3.22
CA VAL A 190 -8.73 -1.55 -2.87
C VAL A 190 -9.31 -0.23 -2.39
N ALA A 191 -10.48 0.13 -2.91
CA ALA A 191 -11.26 1.29 -2.50
C ALA A 191 -12.76 0.94 -2.52
N PRO A 192 -13.64 1.76 -1.93
CA PRO A 192 -15.09 1.54 -2.02
C PRO A 192 -15.61 1.50 -3.47
N SER A 193 -14.91 2.17 -4.38
CA SER A 193 -15.25 2.26 -5.80
C SER A 193 -14.87 1.01 -6.60
N GLY A 194 -14.01 0.14 -6.07
CA GLY A 194 -13.57 -1.07 -6.76
C GLY A 194 -12.15 -1.49 -6.41
N ILE A 195 -11.64 -2.41 -7.22
CA ILE A 195 -10.32 -3.01 -7.09
C ILE A 195 -9.48 -2.58 -8.29
N LEU A 196 -8.31 -1.99 -8.02
CA LEU A 196 -7.32 -1.72 -9.04
C LEU A 196 -6.31 -2.88 -9.07
N ALA A 197 -6.45 -3.77 -10.05
CA ALA A 197 -5.60 -4.93 -10.25
C ALA A 197 -4.50 -4.63 -11.27
N LEU A 198 -3.24 -4.87 -10.89
CA LEU A 198 -2.09 -4.63 -11.76
C LEU A 198 -1.47 -5.95 -12.21
N ALA A 199 -1.59 -6.25 -13.51
CA ALA A 199 -0.82 -7.31 -14.15
C ALA A 199 0.49 -6.73 -14.71
N SER A 200 1.60 -7.44 -14.56
CA SER A 200 2.90 -7.00 -15.09
C SER A 200 3.61 -8.14 -15.82
N GLY A 201 4.32 -7.81 -16.89
CA GLY A 201 5.06 -8.77 -17.71
C GLY A 201 6.22 -8.13 -18.45
N VAL A 202 6.76 -8.84 -19.44
CA VAL A 202 7.95 -8.40 -20.19
C VAL A 202 7.72 -7.13 -21.02
N ASN A 203 6.46 -6.83 -21.37
CA ASN A 203 6.09 -5.68 -22.21
C ASN A 203 5.55 -4.50 -21.38
N GLY A 204 5.70 -4.53 -20.05
CA GLY A 204 5.20 -3.51 -19.14
C GLY A 204 4.06 -4.00 -18.25
N SER A 205 3.17 -3.10 -17.85
CA SER A 205 2.06 -3.36 -16.94
C SER A 205 0.72 -2.89 -17.50
N VAL A 206 -0.33 -3.62 -17.15
CA VAL A 206 -1.73 -3.31 -17.46
C VAL A 206 -2.47 -3.20 -16.14
N ALA A 207 -3.15 -2.07 -15.93
CA ALA A 207 -4.02 -1.89 -14.78
C ALA A 207 -5.49 -2.01 -15.21
N SER A 208 -6.24 -2.80 -14.46
CA SER A 208 -7.66 -3.00 -14.65
C SER A 208 -8.43 -2.60 -13.40
N LEU A 209 -9.55 -1.93 -13.60
CA LEU A 209 -10.54 -1.67 -12.54
C LEU A 209 -11.59 -2.78 -12.58
N GLU A 210 -11.79 -3.42 -11.43
CA GLU A 210 -12.78 -4.47 -11.22
C GLU A 210 -13.75 -4.01 -10.13
N HIS A 211 -14.97 -4.54 -10.14
CA HIS A 211 -15.87 -4.40 -9.00
C HIS A 211 -15.32 -5.14 -7.78
N THR A 212 -15.81 -4.79 -6.59
CA THR A 212 -15.39 -5.43 -5.32
C THR A 212 -15.75 -6.91 -5.23
N ASP A 213 -16.58 -7.43 -6.15
CA ASP A 213 -16.90 -8.84 -6.32
C ASP A 213 -16.00 -9.56 -7.35
N GLY A 214 -14.97 -8.88 -7.89
CA GLY A 214 -14.06 -9.40 -8.90
C GLY A 214 -14.62 -9.45 -10.31
N SER A 215 -15.81 -8.89 -10.54
CA SER A 215 -16.44 -8.84 -11.87
C SER A 215 -16.14 -7.53 -12.62
N HIS A 216 -16.58 -7.45 -13.87
CA HIS A 216 -16.53 -6.22 -14.68
C HIS A 216 -15.15 -5.58 -14.87
N ALA A 217 -14.11 -6.40 -15.02
CA ALA A 217 -12.75 -5.93 -15.28
C ALA A 217 -12.66 -5.06 -16.55
N THR A 218 -12.22 -3.81 -16.38
CA THR A 218 -12.00 -2.85 -17.46
C THR A 218 -10.59 -2.26 -17.36
N THR A 219 -9.81 -2.32 -18.44
CA THR A 219 -8.48 -1.69 -18.46
C THR A 219 -8.59 -0.18 -18.33
N VAL A 220 -7.87 0.38 -17.38
CA VAL A 220 -7.85 1.84 -17.11
C VAL A 220 -6.59 2.51 -17.65
N PHE A 221 -5.47 1.81 -17.68
CA PHE A 221 -4.26 2.27 -18.35
C PHE A 221 -3.30 1.12 -18.66
N THR A 222 -2.37 1.39 -19.56
CA THR A 222 -1.22 0.54 -19.85
C THR A 222 0.05 1.37 -19.75
N THR A 223 1.16 0.74 -19.36
CA THR A 223 2.46 1.40 -19.28
C THR A 223 3.54 0.43 -19.73
N PRO A 224 4.60 0.90 -20.40
CA PRO A 224 5.77 0.06 -20.73
C PRO A 224 6.59 -0.31 -19.50
N LEU A 225 6.34 0.30 -18.33
CA LEU A 225 7.04 0.00 -17.09
C LEU A 225 6.47 -1.26 -16.44
N SER A 226 7.29 -2.28 -16.22
CA SER A 226 6.88 -3.56 -15.60
C SER A 226 7.02 -3.59 -14.08
N ALA A 227 7.82 -2.68 -13.52
CA ALA A 227 8.11 -2.60 -12.09
C ALA A 227 7.44 -1.37 -11.48
N VAL A 228 6.10 -1.34 -11.49
CA VAL A 228 5.29 -0.26 -10.91
C VAL A 228 4.42 -0.72 -9.74
N ARG A 229 3.95 0.25 -8.96
CA ARG A 229 2.88 0.19 -7.98
C ARG A 229 1.76 1.12 -8.45
N ALA A 230 0.52 0.77 -8.18
CA ALA A 230 -0.63 1.57 -8.56
C ALA A 230 -1.64 1.67 -7.41
N SER A 231 -2.17 2.86 -7.17
CA SER A 231 -3.22 3.10 -6.18
C SER A 231 -4.24 4.11 -6.70
N PHE A 232 -5.38 4.20 -6.04
CA PHE A 232 -6.33 5.28 -6.26
C PHE A 232 -5.73 6.61 -5.83
N ALA A 233 -6.06 7.69 -6.55
CA ALA A 233 -5.71 9.07 -6.21
C ALA A 233 -6.92 10.02 -6.22
N GLY A 234 -8.12 9.48 -6.47
CA GLY A 234 -9.37 10.20 -6.56
C GLY A 234 -10.31 9.55 -7.57
N LYS A 235 -11.41 10.23 -7.90
CA LYS A 235 -12.38 9.72 -8.89
C LYS A 235 -11.73 9.64 -10.27
N ASN A 236 -11.63 8.43 -10.81
CA ASN A 236 -10.99 8.14 -12.11
C ASN A 236 -9.57 8.71 -12.21
N GLN A 237 -8.84 8.76 -11.10
CA GLN A 237 -7.44 9.16 -11.06
C GLN A 237 -6.64 8.12 -10.29
N TYR A 238 -5.46 7.82 -10.80
CA TYR A 238 -4.58 6.81 -10.24
C TYR A 238 -3.20 7.38 -9.98
N LEU A 239 -2.60 7.00 -8.87
CA LEU A 239 -1.20 7.24 -8.60
C LEU A 239 -0.42 6.01 -9.05
N VAL A 240 0.58 6.21 -9.90
CA VAL A 240 1.50 5.15 -10.34
C VAL A 240 2.92 5.57 -10.01
N PHE A 241 3.69 4.71 -9.37
CA PHE A 241 5.11 4.96 -9.15
C PHE A 241 5.93 3.70 -9.37
N THR A 242 7.18 3.86 -9.80
CA THR A 242 8.11 2.74 -9.95
C THR A 242 8.42 2.11 -8.60
N LYS A 243 8.52 0.78 -8.54
CA LYS A 243 8.92 0.06 -7.32
C LYS A 243 10.25 0.65 -6.80
N PRO A 244 10.34 0.98 -5.51
CA PRO A 244 11.49 1.69 -4.95
C PRO A 244 12.76 0.83 -5.05
N ALA A 245 13.86 1.45 -5.49
CA ALA A 245 15.18 0.83 -5.55
C ALA A 245 16.26 1.84 -5.12
N ALA A 246 17.30 1.36 -4.44
CA ALA A 246 18.39 2.22 -3.94
C ALA A 246 19.29 2.74 -5.07
N THR A 247 19.43 1.97 -6.16
CA THR A 247 20.39 2.24 -7.25
C THR A 247 19.73 2.67 -8.55
N VAL A 248 18.40 2.61 -8.63
CA VAL A 248 17.63 3.02 -9.81
C VAL A 248 16.69 4.13 -9.39
N PRO A 249 16.84 5.36 -9.94
CA PRO A 249 15.92 6.45 -9.65
C PRO A 249 14.49 6.08 -10.05
N GLY A 250 13.54 6.41 -9.17
CA GLY A 250 12.12 6.19 -9.41
C GLY A 250 11.38 7.47 -9.76
N ASP A 251 10.20 7.28 -10.34
CA ASP A 251 9.28 8.33 -10.76
C ASP A 251 7.88 8.05 -10.24
N ALA A 252 7.12 9.11 -9.97
CA ALA A 252 5.69 9.05 -9.69
C ALA A 252 4.90 9.84 -10.72
N PHE A 253 3.73 9.30 -11.05
CA PHE A 253 2.83 9.81 -12.07
C PHE A 253 1.39 9.83 -11.53
N LEU A 254 0.65 10.86 -11.89
CA LEU A 254 -0.81 10.79 -11.90
C LEU A 254 -1.25 10.28 -13.27
N VAL A 255 -2.24 9.39 -13.25
CA VAL A 255 -2.88 8.86 -14.45
C VAL A 255 -4.35 9.28 -14.42
N ASP A 256 -4.79 9.95 -15.48
CA ASP A 256 -6.19 10.37 -15.62
C ASP A 256 -7.09 9.21 -16.08
N GLY A 257 -8.41 9.46 -16.12
CA GLY A 257 -9.40 8.46 -16.54
C GLY A 257 -9.32 8.07 -18.03
N ALA A 258 -8.53 8.78 -18.83
CA ALA A 258 -8.23 8.43 -20.22
C ALA A 258 -6.91 7.63 -20.35
N GLY A 259 -6.18 7.42 -19.24
CA GLY A 259 -4.93 6.68 -19.21
C GLY A 259 -3.69 7.53 -19.49
N HIS A 260 -3.79 8.87 -19.49
CA HIS A 260 -2.63 9.74 -19.71
C HIS A 260 -1.80 9.90 -18.45
N PHE A 261 -0.48 9.76 -18.59
CA PHE A 261 0.48 9.89 -17.49
C PHE A 261 1.01 11.32 -17.40
N SER A 262 0.92 11.92 -16.22
CA SER A 262 1.56 13.19 -15.85
C SER A 262 2.53 12.95 -14.70
N ARG A 263 3.83 13.18 -14.91
CA ARG A 263 4.83 13.00 -13.87
C ARG A 263 4.68 14.07 -12.79
N ILE A 264 4.62 13.64 -11.53
CA ILE A 264 4.45 14.54 -10.37
C ILE A 264 5.69 14.59 -9.45
N ALA A 265 6.55 13.56 -9.49
CA ALA A 265 7.78 13.52 -8.72
C ALA A 265 8.82 12.61 -9.38
N GLY A 266 10.09 12.81 -9.02
CA GLY A 266 11.24 12.07 -9.55
C GLY A 266 12.13 12.92 -10.47
N PRO A 267 13.33 12.42 -10.82
CA PRO A 267 13.81 11.07 -10.55
C PRO A 267 14.50 11.03 -9.18
N LEU A 268 14.06 10.13 -8.28
CA LEU A 268 14.62 10.02 -6.92
C LEU A 268 14.85 8.54 -6.56
N PRO A 269 16.05 8.15 -6.10
CA PRO A 269 16.29 6.81 -5.54
C PRO A 269 15.37 6.53 -4.36
N GLY A 270 14.84 5.30 -4.28
CA GLY A 270 13.95 4.88 -3.20
C GLY A 270 12.61 5.61 -3.13
N LEU A 271 12.17 6.25 -4.24
CA LEU A 271 10.90 6.96 -4.27
C LEU A 271 9.72 6.04 -3.91
N VAL A 272 8.91 6.49 -2.96
CA VAL A 272 7.60 5.93 -2.62
C VAL A 272 6.61 7.09 -2.59
N ALA A 273 5.41 6.87 -3.10
CA ALA A 273 4.34 7.86 -3.08
C ALA A 273 3.06 7.23 -2.51
N LEU A 274 2.29 8.05 -1.79
CA LEU A 274 0.97 7.69 -1.29
C LEU A 274 0.02 8.82 -1.64
N ALA A 275 -1.11 8.49 -2.25
CA ALA A 275 -2.14 9.46 -2.53
C ALA A 275 -3.04 9.65 -1.30
N SER A 276 -3.48 10.89 -1.08
CA SER A 276 -4.58 11.17 -0.17
C SER A 276 -5.86 11.12 -0.99
N GLU A 277 -6.71 10.12 -0.77
CA GLU A 277 -8.06 10.13 -1.31
C GLU A 277 -8.88 11.13 -0.49
N VAL A 278 -9.33 12.23 -1.10
CA VAL A 278 -10.27 13.14 -0.45
C VAL A 278 -11.63 12.47 -0.49
N ASP A 279 -11.98 11.76 0.58
CA ASP A 279 -13.36 11.37 0.82
C ASP A 279 -14.17 12.65 1.05
N HIS A 280 -15.14 12.92 0.17
CA HIS A 280 -16.15 13.94 0.45
C HIS A 280 -17.10 13.38 1.50
N GLY A 281 -16.63 13.39 2.74
CA GLY A 281 -17.35 12.89 3.90
C GLY A 281 -18.76 13.46 3.97
N SER A 282 -19.73 12.55 3.97
CA SER A 282 -21.07 12.81 4.49
C SER A 282 -20.96 13.21 5.95
N GLY A 283 -21.22 14.48 6.27
CA GLY A 283 -21.06 14.97 7.64
C GLY A 283 -21.42 16.43 7.85
N VAL A 284 -22.60 16.87 7.40
CA VAL A 284 -23.27 18.02 8.01
C VAL A 284 -24.53 17.48 8.69
N PRO A 285 -24.59 17.42 10.03
CA PRO A 285 -25.85 17.20 10.72
C PRO A 285 -26.71 18.46 10.56
N ALA A 286 -27.95 18.26 10.11
CA ALA A 286 -29.04 19.21 10.34
C ALA A 286 -29.62 19.02 11.74
#